data_AF-A0A2T0FGM1-F1
#
_entry.id   AF-A0A2T0FGM1-F1
#
_cell.length_a   1.000
_cell.length_b   1.000
_cell.length_c   1.000
_cell.angle_alpha   90.00
_cell.angle_beta   90.00
_cell.angle_gamma   90.00
#
_symmetry.space_group_name_H-M   'P 1'
#
loop_
_entity.id
_entity.type
_entity.pdbx_description
1 polymer ?
#
loop_
_entity_poly.entity_id
_entity_poly.type
_entity_poly.pdbx_seq_one_letter_code
_entity_poly.pdbx_strand_id
1 'polypeptide(L)'
;MKISQKLERYHQEAPNDGASISFEYFVPKTSQGISNLYDRMDRMYKLDPLFVDVTWNAGGSQSNFTTEMIHTAQNVIGVDTCMHLTCTGMPVEVVDQALEEAHKANCHNILALRGDPPRVVPGEEKPITHFRYAKDLIKHIRDKYGDYFDIGVAGYPEGHPEEPDADVLIEYLKEKVDAGASFVITQMFYDVDLFLNWVDRCRAAGIYVPIIPGIMPISGWASFNRRAKWCQVNVPPQFLAELEPISNDDAAVREKGSQLVANMCAKMIAHGISHLHFYTMNLERATIMVLEQLHMLDKNNEKRPSPLPWRQSLGKGRESESVRPIFWRNRKHSYVSRTADWDEFPNGRWGDSRSPAYGELERYGVLLRQSTQKAIELWGSPKSLEDLGQVISKYLSGKLPCLPWSDDPVGAEISVIREKLLDLNSRGFLTINSQPAVNGVHSSDPIHGWGPKKGYVYQKAYLELLVPKERFEHIKPKLDSDEYVTYYATCFRGCHVTTNASSDEPNAVTWGIFPGQEVQQPTIVERGSFLAWKDEAFRLAFEWAACQPKDSDSYKFLTSLSRGWYLVNIVHNDFQDPDAVFRIFE
;
A
#
# COMPACT_ATOMS: atom_id res chain seq x y z
N MET A 1 -12.87 -8.57 -0.86
CA MET A 1 -13.27 -9.98 -0.71
C MET A 1 -13.37 -10.34 0.76
N LYS A 2 -14.26 -11.26 1.14
CA LYS A 2 -14.41 -11.71 2.52
C LYS A 2 -13.20 -12.52 3.00
N ILE A 3 -12.73 -12.28 4.22
CA ILE A 3 -11.58 -12.98 4.82
C ILE A 3 -11.83 -14.48 4.94
N SER A 4 -13.01 -14.89 5.41
CA SER A 4 -13.42 -16.30 5.53
C SER A 4 -13.27 -17.05 4.21
N GLN A 5 -13.72 -16.45 3.11
CA GLN A 5 -13.58 -17.00 1.76
C GLN A 5 -12.13 -17.00 1.27
N LYS A 6 -11.34 -15.96 1.59
CA LYS A 6 -9.91 -15.90 1.23
C LYS A 6 -9.12 -17.01 1.90
N LEU A 7 -9.36 -17.26 3.19
CA LEU A 7 -8.70 -18.30 3.96
C LEU A 7 -9.01 -19.68 3.35
N GLU A 8 -10.28 -19.97 3.10
CA GLU A 8 -10.71 -21.21 2.47
C GLU A 8 -10.06 -21.39 1.08
N ARG A 9 -10.12 -20.35 0.24
CA ARG A 9 -9.53 -20.38 -1.10
C ARG A 9 -8.03 -20.62 -1.08
N TYR A 10 -7.30 -19.95 -0.18
CA TYR A 10 -5.85 -20.10 -0.07
C TYR A 10 -5.46 -21.55 0.23
N HIS A 11 -6.15 -22.22 1.15
CA HIS A 11 -5.85 -23.61 1.51
C HIS A 11 -6.32 -24.63 0.47
N GLN A 12 -7.37 -24.32 -0.29
CA GLN A 12 -7.79 -25.16 -1.42
C GLN A 12 -6.84 -25.07 -2.61
N GLU A 13 -6.40 -23.86 -2.97
CA GLU A 13 -5.55 -23.63 -4.14
C GLU A 13 -4.08 -23.98 -3.90
N ALA A 14 -3.61 -23.88 -2.64
CA ALA A 14 -2.21 -24.04 -2.31
C ALA A 14 -2.01 -24.82 -0.98
N PRO A 15 -2.45 -26.09 -0.92
CA PRO A 15 -2.42 -26.89 0.32
C PRO A 15 -1.00 -27.12 0.87
N ASN A 16 0.02 -27.00 0.02
CA ASN A 16 1.43 -27.19 0.38
C ASN A 16 2.20 -25.89 0.60
N ASP A 17 1.56 -24.72 0.45
CA ASP A 17 2.23 -23.41 0.56
C ASP A 17 2.46 -22.93 2.00
N GLY A 18 2.14 -23.75 3.00
CA GLY A 18 2.24 -23.38 4.41
C GLY A 18 1.14 -22.40 4.84
N ALA A 19 1.37 -21.69 5.93
CA ALA A 19 0.39 -20.71 6.41
C ALA A 19 0.44 -19.40 5.60
N SER A 20 -0.72 -18.75 5.46
CA SER A 20 -0.81 -17.37 4.99
C SER A 20 -0.64 -16.38 6.15
N ILE A 21 -0.50 -15.08 5.86
CA ILE A 21 -0.26 -14.04 6.87
C ILE A 21 -1.18 -12.84 6.74
N SER A 22 -1.36 -12.10 7.83
CA SER A 22 -2.00 -10.77 7.87
C SER A 22 -1.29 -9.85 8.89
N PHE A 23 -1.54 -8.56 8.79
CA PHE A 23 -0.88 -7.53 9.62
C PHE A 23 -1.89 -6.59 10.26
N GLU A 24 -1.77 -6.32 11.55
CA GLU A 24 -2.51 -5.26 12.23
C GLU A 24 -1.68 -3.98 12.37
N TYR A 25 -2.32 -2.85 12.07
CA TYR A 25 -1.78 -1.50 12.24
C TYR A 25 -2.70 -0.64 13.11
N PHE A 26 -2.11 0.28 13.85
CA PHE A 26 -2.87 1.27 14.60
C PHE A 26 -2.81 2.65 13.94
N VAL A 27 -3.86 3.44 14.13
CA VAL A 27 -3.94 4.80 13.59
C VAL A 27 -2.91 5.71 14.26
N PRO A 28 -1.92 6.26 13.53
CA PRO A 28 -0.95 7.19 14.11
C PRO A 28 -1.61 8.51 14.52
N LYS A 29 -1.08 9.14 15.57
CA LYS A 29 -1.64 10.39 16.12
C LYS A 29 -1.28 11.65 15.33
N THR A 30 -0.43 11.54 14.32
CA THR A 30 0.10 12.69 13.55
C THR A 30 0.08 12.40 12.06
N SER A 31 -0.09 13.44 11.24
CA SER A 31 -0.09 13.32 9.77
C SER A 31 1.22 12.73 9.23
N GLN A 32 2.36 13.09 9.83
CA GLN A 32 3.65 12.48 9.49
C GLN A 32 3.68 10.99 9.85
N GLY A 33 3.07 10.60 10.97
CA GLY A 33 2.93 9.20 11.36
C GLY A 33 2.08 8.41 10.37
N ILE A 34 0.99 9.00 9.86
CA ILE A 34 0.12 8.40 8.83
C ILE A 34 0.91 8.19 7.53
N SER A 35 1.60 9.23 7.04
CA SER A 35 2.44 9.15 5.84
C SER A 35 3.49 8.02 5.95
N ASN A 36 4.21 7.98 7.08
CA ASN A 36 5.20 6.92 7.35
C ASN A 36 4.57 5.52 7.42
N LEU A 37 3.31 5.41 7.85
CA LEU A 37 2.59 4.15 7.91
C LEU A 37 2.17 3.69 6.52
N TYR A 38 1.67 4.57 5.66
CA TYR A 38 1.35 4.22 4.27
C TYR A 38 2.59 3.73 3.51
N ASP A 39 3.74 4.38 3.68
CA ASP A 39 4.99 3.90 3.09
C ASP A 39 5.38 2.51 3.61
N ARG A 40 5.10 2.23 4.89
CA ARG A 40 5.33 0.91 5.50
C ARG A 40 4.37 -0.13 4.97
N MET A 41 3.08 0.18 4.86
CA MET A 41 2.08 -0.71 4.28
C MET A 41 2.44 -1.06 2.83
N ASP A 42 2.95 -0.10 2.04
CA ASP A 42 3.45 -0.37 0.68
C ASP A 42 4.63 -1.36 0.65
N ARG A 43 5.58 -1.23 1.59
CA ARG A 43 6.68 -2.19 1.73
C ARG A 43 6.21 -3.56 2.20
N MET A 44 5.34 -3.60 3.22
CA MET A 44 4.84 -4.83 3.81
C MET A 44 3.85 -5.57 2.90
N TYR A 45 3.19 -4.88 1.96
CA TYR A 45 2.41 -5.50 0.89
C TYR A 45 3.24 -6.52 0.08
N LYS A 46 4.54 -6.26 -0.10
CA LYS A 46 5.44 -7.17 -0.83
C LYS A 46 5.66 -8.51 -0.11
N LEU A 47 5.23 -8.63 1.14
CA LEU A 47 5.25 -9.86 1.94
C LEU A 47 3.99 -10.73 1.69
N ASP A 48 3.13 -10.33 0.74
CA ASP A 48 1.90 -11.03 0.31
C ASP A 48 0.89 -11.33 1.45
N PRO A 49 0.51 -10.32 2.27
CA PRO A 49 -0.54 -10.53 3.27
C PRO A 49 -1.91 -10.74 2.60
N LEU A 50 -2.70 -11.68 3.12
CA LEU A 50 -4.07 -11.89 2.63
C LEU A 50 -5.00 -10.71 2.96
N PHE A 51 -4.75 -10.03 4.07
CA PHE A 51 -5.46 -8.83 4.51
C PHE A 51 -4.63 -8.06 5.54
N VAL A 52 -5.06 -6.83 5.83
CA VAL A 52 -4.52 -6.00 6.91
C VAL A 52 -5.63 -5.46 7.80
N ASP A 53 -5.35 -5.32 9.08
CA ASP A 53 -6.28 -4.81 10.09
C ASP A 53 -5.90 -3.38 10.45
N VAL A 54 -6.92 -2.53 10.63
CA VAL A 54 -6.73 -1.18 11.15
C VAL A 54 -7.54 -1.03 12.44
N THR A 55 -6.83 -0.77 13.53
CA THR A 55 -7.45 -0.67 14.86
C THR A 55 -8.37 0.55 14.97
N TRP A 56 -9.36 0.42 15.85
CA TRP A 56 -10.30 1.48 16.19
C TRP A 56 -10.16 1.86 17.66
N ASN A 57 -10.02 3.15 17.95
CA ASN A 57 -9.94 3.63 19.32
C ASN A 57 -11.31 3.53 20.01
N ALA A 58 -11.32 2.98 21.24
CA ALA A 58 -12.53 2.88 22.05
C ALA A 58 -13.23 4.25 22.20
N GLY A 59 -14.56 4.26 22.10
CA GLY A 59 -15.37 5.48 22.15
C GLY A 59 -15.42 6.30 20.85
N GLY A 60 -14.82 5.82 19.75
CA GLY A 60 -14.96 6.44 18.43
C GLY A 60 -14.18 7.73 18.21
N SER A 61 -13.31 8.11 19.14
CA SER A 61 -12.39 9.23 18.95
C SER A 61 -11.44 8.96 17.79
N GLN A 62 -11.25 9.94 16.90
CA GLN A 62 -10.40 9.79 15.71
C GLN A 62 -10.88 8.68 14.73
N SER A 63 -12.17 8.34 14.77
CA SER A 63 -12.81 7.36 13.88
C SER A 63 -12.60 7.64 12.40
N ASN A 64 -12.68 8.92 12.02
CA ASN A 64 -12.43 9.42 10.66
C ASN A 64 -11.06 9.00 10.10
N PHE A 65 -10.03 8.90 10.94
CA PHE A 65 -8.71 8.47 10.48
C PHE A 65 -8.66 6.95 10.22
N THR A 66 -9.45 6.16 10.95
CA THR A 66 -9.55 4.72 10.69
C THR A 66 -10.20 4.49 9.32
N THR A 67 -11.32 5.15 9.06
CA THR A 67 -12.05 5.00 7.79
C THR A 67 -11.27 5.57 6.61
N GLU A 68 -10.54 6.67 6.78
CA GLU A 68 -9.59 7.20 5.77
C GLU A 68 -8.45 6.21 5.46
N MET A 69 -7.90 5.56 6.48
CA MET A 69 -6.87 4.54 6.30
C MET A 69 -7.41 3.30 5.59
N ILE A 70 -8.63 2.85 5.93
CA ILE A 70 -9.31 1.76 5.22
C ILE A 70 -9.50 2.12 3.75
N HIS A 71 -9.97 3.33 3.46
CA HIS A 71 -10.11 3.82 2.10
C HIS A 71 -8.77 3.81 1.36
N THR A 72 -7.72 4.35 1.96
CA THR A 72 -6.38 4.42 1.33
C THR A 72 -5.79 3.03 1.09
N ALA A 73 -5.89 2.13 2.05
CA ALA A 73 -5.37 0.77 1.93
C ALA A 73 -6.07 -0.03 0.82
N GLN A 74 -7.41 0.06 0.73
CA GLN A 74 -8.18 -0.58 -0.33
C GLN A 74 -7.92 0.06 -1.71
N ASN A 75 -8.07 1.38 -1.78
CA ASN A 75 -8.16 2.08 -3.06
C ASN A 75 -6.78 2.38 -3.66
N VAL A 76 -5.78 2.67 -2.83
CA VAL A 76 -4.45 3.11 -3.28
C VAL A 76 -3.41 1.99 -3.16
N ILE A 77 -3.36 1.32 -2.01
CA ILE A 77 -2.35 0.27 -1.76
C ILE A 77 -2.75 -1.05 -2.45
N GLY A 78 -4.05 -1.32 -2.54
CA GLY A 78 -4.60 -2.51 -3.18
C GLY A 78 -4.56 -3.74 -2.29
N VAL A 79 -4.75 -3.57 -0.98
CA VAL A 79 -4.77 -4.66 0.00
C VAL A 79 -6.12 -4.72 0.70
N ASP A 80 -6.71 -5.92 0.79
CA ASP A 80 -7.97 -6.09 1.51
C ASP A 80 -7.79 -5.73 2.98
N THR A 81 -8.79 -5.03 3.51
CA THR A 81 -8.76 -4.52 4.88
C THR A 81 -9.81 -5.18 5.76
N CYS A 82 -9.50 -5.26 7.06
CA CYS A 82 -10.43 -5.51 8.14
C CYS A 82 -10.49 -4.27 9.03
N MET A 83 -11.65 -3.64 9.11
CA MET A 83 -11.84 -2.47 9.96
C MET A 83 -12.28 -2.91 11.35
N HIS A 84 -11.53 -2.54 12.38
CA HIS A 84 -12.02 -2.71 13.73
C HIS A 84 -13.19 -1.77 13.96
N LEU A 85 -14.20 -2.22 14.70
CA LEU A 85 -15.32 -1.37 15.11
C LEU A 85 -15.73 -1.75 16.53
N THR A 86 -15.62 -0.79 17.44
CA THR A 86 -16.10 -0.95 18.82
C THR A 86 -17.51 -0.40 18.97
N CYS A 87 -18.25 -0.84 19.99
CA CYS A 87 -19.66 -0.44 20.16
C CYS A 87 -19.98 0.18 21.52
N THR A 88 -19.15 -0.02 22.54
CA THR A 88 -19.40 0.50 23.90
C THR A 88 -19.20 2.01 23.94
N GLY A 89 -20.20 2.71 24.48
CA GLY A 89 -20.15 4.17 24.64
C GLY A 89 -20.21 4.94 23.32
N MET A 90 -20.60 4.31 22.21
CA MET A 90 -20.74 4.95 20.91
C MET A 90 -22.22 5.15 20.53
N PRO A 91 -22.61 6.35 20.04
CA PRO A 91 -23.91 6.56 19.41
C PRO A 91 -24.09 5.65 18.18
N VAL A 92 -25.33 5.21 17.92
CA VAL A 92 -25.65 4.33 16.78
C VAL A 92 -25.28 5.00 15.46
N GLU A 93 -25.44 6.33 15.38
CA GLU A 93 -25.15 7.14 14.20
C GLU A 93 -23.66 7.09 13.83
N VAL A 94 -22.76 7.03 14.82
CA VAL A 94 -21.31 6.93 14.59
C VAL A 94 -20.95 5.54 14.06
N VAL A 95 -21.56 4.48 14.61
CA VAL A 95 -21.41 3.11 14.11
C VAL A 95 -21.93 3.01 12.67
N ASP A 96 -23.10 3.58 12.41
CA ASP A 96 -23.72 3.59 11.10
C ASP A 96 -22.92 4.34 10.06
N GLN A 97 -22.38 5.51 10.42
CA GLN A 97 -21.49 6.27 9.55
C GLN A 97 -20.22 5.49 9.23
N ALA A 98 -19.59 4.85 10.22
CA ALA A 98 -18.39 4.06 10.00
C ALA A 98 -18.64 2.87 9.06
N LEU A 99 -19.76 2.17 9.22
CA LEU A 99 -20.16 1.07 8.33
C LEU A 99 -20.44 1.57 6.91
N GLU A 100 -21.09 2.73 6.76
CA GLU A 100 -21.33 3.33 5.44
C GLU A 100 -20.02 3.73 4.75
N GLU A 101 -19.07 4.31 5.50
CA GLU A 101 -17.74 4.66 4.98
C GLU A 101 -16.95 3.40 4.58
N ALA A 102 -17.00 2.33 5.36
CA ALA A 102 -16.41 1.03 5.00
C ALA A 102 -17.05 0.44 3.73
N HIS A 103 -18.38 0.48 3.62
CA HIS A 103 -19.11 0.02 2.43
C HIS A 103 -18.72 0.83 1.18
N LYS A 104 -18.65 2.16 1.29
CA LYS A 104 -18.19 3.05 0.18
C LYS A 104 -16.75 2.76 -0.23
N ALA A 105 -15.89 2.43 0.72
CA ALA A 105 -14.50 2.06 0.47
C ALA A 105 -14.33 0.64 -0.11
N ASN A 106 -15.42 -0.09 -0.40
CA ASN A 106 -15.42 -1.49 -0.81
C ASN A 106 -14.77 -2.42 0.24
N CYS A 107 -14.75 -2.01 1.51
CA CYS A 107 -14.33 -2.85 2.61
C CYS A 107 -15.43 -3.88 2.90
N HIS A 108 -15.02 -5.14 2.98
CA HIS A 108 -15.93 -6.26 3.21
C HIS A 108 -15.77 -6.85 4.60
N ASN A 109 -14.81 -6.41 5.41
CA ASN A 109 -14.46 -7.12 6.63
C ASN A 109 -14.48 -6.16 7.83
N ILE A 110 -15.23 -6.55 8.86
CA ILE A 110 -15.36 -5.80 10.11
C ILE A 110 -14.92 -6.71 11.26
N LEU A 111 -13.99 -6.26 12.09
CA LEU A 111 -13.72 -6.89 13.38
C LEU A 111 -14.63 -6.26 14.43
N ALA A 112 -15.72 -6.95 14.77
CA ALA A 112 -16.72 -6.48 15.71
C ALA A 112 -16.23 -6.67 17.15
N LEU A 113 -16.02 -5.56 17.85
CA LEU A 113 -15.45 -5.52 19.18
C LEU A 113 -16.40 -4.83 20.14
N ARG A 114 -16.33 -5.19 21.42
CA ARG A 114 -17.04 -4.46 22.47
C ARG A 114 -16.43 -3.07 22.67
N GLY A 115 -15.10 -3.01 22.75
CA GLY A 115 -14.36 -1.86 23.26
C GLY A 115 -14.18 -1.91 24.77
N ASP A 116 -13.12 -1.26 25.25
CA ASP A 116 -12.88 -1.07 26.67
C ASP A 116 -13.86 -0.04 27.23
N PRO A 117 -14.28 -0.19 28.50
CA PRO A 117 -15.13 0.82 29.14
C PRO A 117 -14.42 2.18 29.14
N PRO A 118 -15.16 3.29 28.92
CA PRO A 118 -14.57 4.63 28.98
C PRO A 118 -13.95 4.87 30.36
N ARG A 119 -12.87 5.66 30.40
CA ARG A 119 -12.28 6.09 31.68
C ARG A 119 -13.35 6.85 32.46
N VAL A 120 -13.64 6.41 33.69
CA VAL A 120 -14.64 7.03 34.55
C VAL A 120 -14.18 8.45 34.90
N VAL A 121 -14.87 9.46 34.36
CA VAL A 121 -14.73 10.86 34.79
C VAL A 121 -15.76 11.11 35.89
N PRO A 122 -15.36 11.51 37.11
CA PRO A 122 -16.33 11.80 38.17
C PRO A 122 -17.29 12.92 37.76
N GLY A 123 -18.59 12.63 37.76
CA GLY A 123 -19.65 13.61 37.49
C GLY A 123 -20.29 13.55 36.11
N GLU A 124 -19.80 12.72 35.19
CA GLU A 124 -20.47 12.47 33.90
C GLU A 124 -21.47 11.31 34.03
N GLU A 125 -22.68 11.50 33.48
CA GLU A 125 -23.67 10.42 33.35
C GLU A 125 -23.13 9.31 32.43
N LYS A 126 -23.35 8.04 32.80
CA LYS A 126 -23.00 6.93 31.92
C LYS A 126 -23.87 7.04 30.66
N PRO A 127 -23.28 7.13 29.45
CA PRO A 127 -24.06 7.20 28.23
C PRO A 127 -24.97 5.97 28.11
N ILE A 128 -26.23 6.18 27.71
CA ILE A 128 -27.14 5.08 27.38
C ILE A 128 -26.54 4.35 26.17
N THR A 129 -26.09 3.11 26.35
CA THR A 129 -25.45 2.35 25.29
C THR A 129 -26.46 1.45 24.59
N HIS A 130 -26.74 1.71 23.30
CA HIS A 130 -27.55 0.83 22.47
C HIS A 130 -26.90 -0.56 22.30
N PHE A 131 -25.56 -0.60 22.31
CA PHE A 131 -24.77 -1.82 22.25
C PHE A 131 -24.10 -2.08 23.59
N ARG A 132 -24.34 -3.26 24.18
CA ARG A 132 -23.70 -3.68 25.44
C ARG A 132 -22.56 -4.66 25.21
N TYR A 133 -22.70 -5.52 24.20
CA TYR A 133 -21.75 -6.57 23.85
C TYR A 133 -21.47 -6.57 22.36
N ALA A 134 -20.35 -7.18 21.95
CA ALA A 134 -20.00 -7.32 20.53
C ALA A 134 -21.09 -8.05 19.73
N LYS A 135 -21.84 -8.99 20.33
CA LYS A 135 -22.98 -9.67 19.68
C LYS A 135 -24.10 -8.71 19.27
N ASP A 136 -24.27 -7.59 19.97
CA ASP A 136 -25.28 -6.59 19.63
C ASP A 136 -24.85 -5.84 18.36
N LEU A 137 -23.56 -5.51 18.24
CA LEU A 137 -22.99 -4.92 17.02
C LEU A 137 -23.09 -5.88 15.83
N ILE A 138 -22.81 -7.17 16.03
CA ILE A 138 -22.93 -8.19 14.97
C ILE A 138 -24.35 -8.23 14.42
N LYS A 139 -25.35 -8.32 15.31
CA LYS A 139 -26.78 -8.32 14.93
C LYS A 139 -27.14 -7.06 14.16
N HIS A 140 -26.72 -5.89 14.64
CA HIS A 140 -26.97 -4.61 13.96
C HIS A 140 -26.38 -4.56 12.55
N ILE A 141 -25.14 -5.03 12.37
CA ILE A 141 -24.50 -5.10 11.05
C ILE A 141 -25.28 -6.07 10.14
N ARG A 142 -25.67 -7.25 10.64
CA ARG A 142 -26.45 -8.25 9.89
C ARG A 142 -27.83 -7.73 9.49
N ASP A 143 -28.53 -7.05 10.39
CA ASP A 143 -29.86 -6.50 10.13
C ASP A 143 -29.82 -5.41 9.03
N LYS A 144 -28.75 -4.60 9.00
CA LYS A 144 -28.64 -3.47 8.06
C LYS A 144 -27.99 -3.81 6.72
N TYR A 145 -26.99 -4.69 6.72
CA TYR A 145 -26.17 -4.99 5.55
C TYR A 145 -26.25 -6.47 5.11
N GLY A 146 -27.02 -7.30 5.81
CA GLY A 146 -27.15 -8.72 5.51
C GLY A 146 -25.78 -9.41 5.51
N ASP A 147 -25.51 -10.08 4.39
CA ASP A 147 -24.25 -10.81 4.16
C ASP A 147 -23.20 -9.98 3.41
N TYR A 148 -23.32 -8.65 3.33
CA TYR A 148 -22.28 -7.85 2.67
C TYR A 148 -20.93 -7.93 3.42
N PHE A 149 -20.96 -7.72 4.74
CA PHE A 149 -19.76 -7.77 5.58
C PHE A 149 -19.44 -9.19 6.07
N ASP A 150 -18.20 -9.62 5.95
CA ASP A 150 -17.60 -10.66 6.75
C ASP A 150 -17.28 -10.11 8.14
N ILE A 151 -17.69 -10.81 9.20
CA ILE A 151 -17.57 -10.27 10.56
C ILE A 151 -16.64 -11.15 11.38
N GLY A 152 -15.49 -10.60 11.77
CA GLY A 152 -14.58 -11.20 12.73
C GLY A 152 -14.96 -10.84 14.17
N VAL A 153 -14.52 -11.66 15.12
CA VAL A 153 -14.59 -11.34 16.56
C VAL A 153 -13.28 -11.64 17.28
N ALA A 154 -13.05 -10.96 18.40
CA ALA A 154 -11.94 -11.30 19.30
C ALA A 154 -12.18 -12.61 20.07
N GLY A 155 -11.13 -13.41 20.22
CA GLY A 155 -11.04 -14.57 21.12
C GLY A 155 -9.92 -14.41 22.15
N TYR A 156 -10.04 -15.05 23.30
CA TYR A 156 -9.09 -14.90 24.41
C TYR A 156 -8.68 -16.28 24.94
N PRO A 157 -7.59 -16.87 24.39
CA PRO A 157 -7.18 -18.23 24.73
C PRO A 157 -6.86 -18.44 26.21
N GLU A 158 -6.40 -17.39 26.89
CA GLU A 158 -5.99 -17.41 28.30
C GLU A 158 -7.02 -16.77 29.23
N GLY A 159 -8.22 -16.46 28.72
CA GLY A 159 -9.30 -15.84 29.48
C GLY A 159 -9.39 -14.32 29.35
N HIS A 160 -10.41 -13.73 29.97
CA HIS A 160 -10.70 -12.29 29.92
C HIS A 160 -10.81 -11.72 31.34
N PRO A 161 -10.20 -10.57 31.67
CA PRO A 161 -10.14 -10.06 33.05
C PRO A 161 -11.49 -9.81 33.73
N GLU A 162 -12.54 -9.58 32.95
CA GLU A 162 -13.90 -9.33 33.46
C GLU A 162 -14.73 -10.60 33.70
N GLU A 163 -14.27 -11.77 33.25
CA GLU A 163 -14.97 -13.04 33.42
C GLU A 163 -13.94 -14.15 33.71
N PRO A 164 -13.81 -14.59 34.98
CA PRO A 164 -12.84 -15.62 35.36
C PRO A 164 -13.22 -17.03 34.90
N ASP A 165 -14.48 -17.31 34.56
CA ASP A 165 -14.91 -18.63 34.14
C ASP A 165 -14.62 -18.87 32.64
N ALA A 166 -13.67 -19.77 32.38
CA ALA A 166 -13.24 -20.08 31.03
C ALA A 166 -14.31 -20.81 30.19
N ASP A 167 -15.21 -21.58 30.81
CA ASP A 167 -16.30 -22.26 30.09
C ASP A 167 -17.35 -21.24 29.65
N VAL A 168 -17.72 -20.32 30.53
CA VAL A 168 -18.63 -19.20 30.22
C VAL A 168 -18.06 -18.31 29.09
N LEU A 169 -16.75 -18.07 29.07
CA LEU A 169 -16.11 -17.32 27.98
C LEU A 169 -16.25 -18.02 26.61
N ILE A 170 -16.20 -19.35 26.57
CA ILE A 170 -16.43 -20.13 25.35
C ILE A 170 -17.91 -20.03 24.93
N GLU A 171 -18.84 -20.07 25.88
CA GLU A 171 -20.27 -19.84 25.61
C GLU A 171 -20.51 -18.46 24.99
N TYR A 172 -19.93 -17.39 25.55
CA TYR A 172 -20.04 -16.05 24.96
C TYR A 172 -19.38 -15.94 23.59
N LEU A 173 -18.28 -16.66 23.34
CA LEU A 173 -17.70 -16.74 22.00
C LEU A 173 -18.66 -17.44 21.03
N LYS A 174 -19.27 -18.56 21.45
CA LYS A 174 -20.27 -19.29 20.67
C LYS A 174 -21.47 -18.40 20.34
N GLU A 175 -21.99 -17.63 21.30
CA GLU A 175 -23.08 -16.68 21.07
C GLU A 175 -22.73 -15.63 20.00
N LYS A 176 -21.49 -15.13 19.96
CA LYS A 176 -21.05 -14.19 18.92
C LYS A 176 -20.99 -14.86 17.55
N VAL A 177 -20.53 -16.10 17.48
CA VAL A 177 -20.50 -16.90 16.24
C VAL A 177 -21.92 -17.17 15.76
N ASP A 178 -22.82 -17.57 16.64
CA ASP A 178 -24.24 -17.81 16.34
C ASP A 178 -24.99 -16.54 15.92
N ALA A 179 -24.54 -15.37 16.39
CA ALA A 179 -25.06 -14.08 15.93
C ALA A 179 -24.63 -13.73 14.50
N GLY A 180 -23.69 -14.47 13.90
CA GLY A 180 -23.26 -14.31 12.52
C GLY A 180 -21.80 -13.89 12.32
N ALA A 181 -20.93 -14.10 13.32
CA ALA A 181 -19.49 -13.96 13.11
C ALA A 181 -18.91 -15.15 12.32
N SER A 182 -17.94 -14.85 11.45
CA SER A 182 -17.43 -15.74 10.40
C SER A 182 -15.98 -16.18 10.63
N PHE A 183 -15.26 -15.52 11.54
CA PHE A 183 -13.91 -15.92 11.99
C PHE A 183 -13.59 -15.31 13.36
N VAL A 184 -12.56 -15.84 14.01
CA VAL A 184 -12.05 -15.36 15.31
C VAL A 184 -10.59 -14.96 15.15
N ILE A 185 -10.22 -13.77 15.61
CA ILE A 185 -8.81 -13.38 15.81
C ILE A 185 -8.53 -13.41 17.31
N THR A 186 -7.54 -14.17 17.75
CA THR A 186 -7.22 -14.28 19.17
C THR A 186 -6.38 -13.11 19.66
N GLN A 187 -6.52 -12.75 20.92
CA GLN A 187 -5.50 -11.99 21.65
C GLN A 187 -4.11 -12.65 21.48
N MET A 188 -3.05 -11.85 21.60
CA MET A 188 -1.68 -12.36 21.62
C MET A 188 -1.46 -13.39 22.74
N PHE A 189 -0.56 -14.35 22.52
CA PHE A 189 -0.10 -15.32 23.51
C PHE A 189 1.33 -15.75 23.17
N TYR A 190 2.01 -16.43 24.12
CA TYR A 190 3.31 -17.05 23.88
C TYR A 190 3.32 -18.56 24.16
N ASP A 191 2.29 -19.08 24.83
CA ASP A 191 2.13 -20.50 25.13
C ASP A 191 1.24 -21.19 24.09
N VAL A 192 1.88 -21.96 23.18
CA VAL A 192 1.18 -22.67 22.11
C VAL A 192 0.27 -23.77 22.65
N ASP A 193 0.66 -24.46 23.71
CA ASP A 193 -0.10 -25.62 24.20
C ASP A 193 -1.42 -25.15 24.84
N LEU A 194 -1.38 -24.02 25.55
CA LEU A 194 -2.58 -23.32 26.03
C LEU A 194 -3.51 -22.93 24.88
N PHE A 195 -2.97 -22.35 23.82
CA PHE A 195 -3.76 -21.98 22.64
C PHE A 195 -4.39 -23.20 21.95
N LEU A 196 -3.63 -24.28 21.73
CA LEU A 196 -4.14 -25.48 21.08
C LEU A 196 -5.24 -26.16 21.93
N ASN A 197 -5.06 -26.23 23.25
CA ASN A 197 -6.09 -26.73 24.14
C ASN A 197 -7.37 -25.87 24.09
N TRP A 198 -7.22 -24.55 24.02
CA TRP A 198 -8.35 -23.65 23.87
C TRP A 198 -9.08 -23.86 22.54
N VAL A 199 -8.35 -24.07 21.44
CA VAL A 199 -8.93 -24.43 20.14
C VAL A 199 -9.75 -25.72 20.25
N ASP A 200 -9.22 -26.78 20.88
CA ASP A 200 -9.95 -28.04 21.06
C ASP A 200 -11.26 -27.84 21.82
N ARG A 201 -11.25 -27.03 22.89
CA ARG A 201 -12.45 -26.69 23.65
C ARG A 201 -13.46 -25.90 22.82
N CYS A 202 -13.00 -24.93 22.00
CA CYS A 202 -13.87 -24.23 21.06
C CYS A 202 -14.52 -25.18 20.04
N ARG A 203 -13.76 -26.14 19.49
CA ARG A 203 -14.30 -27.16 18.57
C ARG A 203 -15.31 -28.06 19.26
N ALA A 204 -15.06 -28.47 20.50
CA ALA A 204 -16.01 -29.26 21.31
C ALA A 204 -17.33 -28.49 21.59
N ALA A 205 -17.27 -27.17 21.72
CA ALA A 205 -18.43 -26.29 21.86
C ALA A 205 -19.15 -25.96 20.53
N GLY A 206 -18.72 -26.55 19.41
CA GLY A 206 -19.33 -26.36 18.09
C GLY A 206 -18.95 -25.06 17.38
N ILE A 207 -17.85 -24.42 17.78
CA ILE A 207 -17.30 -23.26 17.08
C ILE A 207 -16.39 -23.78 15.96
N TYR A 208 -16.83 -23.75 14.71
CA TYR A 208 -16.07 -24.27 13.54
C TYR A 208 -15.55 -23.19 12.58
N VAL A 209 -15.89 -21.93 12.82
CA VAL A 209 -15.30 -20.82 12.07
C VAL A 209 -13.77 -20.82 12.21
N PRO A 210 -13.02 -20.26 11.24
CA PRO A 210 -11.58 -20.10 11.34
C PRO A 210 -11.16 -19.39 12.63
N ILE A 211 -10.18 -19.96 13.31
CA ILE A 211 -9.55 -19.35 14.50
C ILE A 211 -8.14 -18.97 14.10
N ILE A 212 -7.86 -17.67 14.14
CA ILE A 212 -6.64 -17.04 13.67
C ILE A 212 -5.81 -16.62 14.90
N PRO A 213 -4.61 -17.18 15.12
CA PRO A 213 -3.77 -16.78 16.24
C PRO A 213 -3.20 -15.38 16.04
N GLY A 214 -3.40 -14.53 17.04
CA GLY A 214 -2.71 -13.25 17.16
C GLY A 214 -1.28 -13.42 17.65
N ILE A 215 -0.31 -12.93 16.89
CA ILE A 215 1.12 -13.11 17.13
C ILE A 215 1.76 -11.75 17.31
N MET A 216 2.49 -11.58 18.40
CA MET A 216 3.20 -10.34 18.69
C MET A 216 4.71 -10.55 18.59
N PRO A 217 5.36 -10.00 17.56
CA PRO A 217 6.82 -10.01 17.46
C PRO A 217 7.48 -9.26 18.63
N ILE A 218 8.63 -9.79 19.08
CA ILE A 218 9.42 -9.20 20.15
C ILE A 218 10.45 -8.25 19.54
N SER A 219 10.26 -6.94 19.74
CA SER A 219 11.13 -5.90 19.19
C SER A 219 12.22 -5.39 20.15
N GLY A 220 12.05 -5.65 21.45
CA GLY A 220 12.90 -5.17 22.56
C GLY A 220 12.29 -5.49 23.92
N TRP A 221 13.12 -5.59 24.95
CA TRP A 221 12.77 -6.19 26.25
C TRP A 221 11.65 -5.44 26.99
N ALA A 222 11.81 -4.12 27.13
CA ALA A 222 10.85 -3.28 27.86
C ALA A 222 9.46 -3.32 27.22
N SER A 223 9.40 -3.34 25.89
CA SER A 223 8.13 -3.40 25.14
C SER A 223 7.44 -4.76 25.31
N PHE A 224 8.21 -5.84 25.28
CA PHE A 224 7.73 -7.21 25.49
C PHE A 224 7.13 -7.38 26.89
N ASN A 225 7.91 -7.09 27.94
CA ASN A 225 7.47 -7.26 29.33
C ASN A 225 6.22 -6.41 29.65
N ARG A 226 6.20 -5.15 29.19
CA ARG A 226 5.04 -4.27 29.36
C ARG A 226 3.78 -4.85 28.73
N ARG A 227 3.86 -5.36 27.50
CA ARG A 227 2.69 -5.89 26.78
C ARG A 227 2.23 -7.22 27.34
N ALA A 228 3.16 -8.12 27.68
CA ALA A 228 2.83 -9.37 28.34
C ALA A 228 2.03 -9.14 29.64
N LYS A 229 2.48 -8.20 30.48
CA LYS A 229 1.77 -7.80 31.70
C LYS A 229 0.42 -7.14 31.44
N TRP A 230 0.36 -6.22 30.47
CA TRP A 230 -0.90 -5.53 30.15
C TRP A 230 -1.97 -6.48 29.63
N CYS A 231 -1.59 -7.40 28.74
CA CYS A 231 -2.51 -8.42 28.21
C CYS A 231 -2.75 -9.58 29.19
N GLN A 232 -2.02 -9.64 30.30
CA GLN A 232 -2.10 -10.70 31.32
C GLN A 232 -1.88 -12.11 30.75
N VAL A 233 -0.94 -12.24 29.81
CA VAL A 233 -0.64 -13.51 29.13
C VAL A 233 0.43 -14.31 29.85
N ASN A 234 0.35 -15.63 29.76
CA ASN A 234 1.38 -16.54 30.22
C ASN A 234 2.58 -16.49 29.28
N VAL A 235 3.75 -16.18 29.83
CA VAL A 235 5.02 -16.22 29.11
C VAL A 235 5.74 -17.51 29.52
N PRO A 236 5.99 -18.45 28.59
CA PRO A 236 6.70 -19.68 28.93
C PRO A 236 8.07 -19.37 29.56
N PRO A 237 8.51 -20.09 30.61
CA PRO A 237 9.77 -19.81 31.31
C PRO A 237 10.99 -19.75 30.40
N GLN A 238 10.98 -20.51 29.31
CA GLN A 238 12.04 -20.48 28.29
C GLN A 238 12.25 -19.09 27.68
N PHE A 239 11.17 -18.34 27.41
CA PHE A 239 11.29 -16.98 26.85
C PHE A 239 12.04 -16.07 27.82
N LEU A 240 11.71 -16.12 29.11
CA LEU A 240 12.38 -15.30 30.13
C LEU A 240 13.84 -15.73 30.29
N ALA A 241 14.10 -17.03 30.36
CA ALA A 241 15.46 -17.57 30.50
C ALA A 241 16.39 -17.16 29.34
N GLU A 242 15.86 -17.03 28.12
CA GLU A 242 16.64 -16.66 26.94
C GLU A 242 16.75 -15.14 26.73
N LEU A 243 15.76 -14.36 27.18
CA LEU A 243 15.69 -12.91 26.91
C LEU A 243 16.17 -12.03 28.07
N GLU A 244 15.99 -12.45 29.34
CA GLU A 244 16.44 -11.68 30.50
C GLU A 244 17.95 -11.42 30.52
N PRO A 245 18.83 -12.41 30.20
CA PRO A 245 20.28 -12.19 30.21
C PRO A 245 20.75 -11.13 29.21
N ILE A 246 19.98 -10.90 28.14
CA ILE A 246 20.28 -9.97 27.07
C ILE A 246 19.39 -8.72 27.11
N SER A 247 18.66 -8.49 28.20
CA SER A 247 17.60 -7.48 28.30
C SER A 247 18.01 -6.03 27.99
N ASN A 248 19.31 -5.73 28.07
CA ASN A 248 19.87 -4.40 27.85
C ASN A 248 20.36 -4.19 26.40
N ASP A 249 20.26 -5.22 25.54
CA ASP A 249 20.60 -5.15 24.12
C ASP A 249 19.35 -5.44 23.26
N ASP A 250 18.69 -4.37 22.82
CA ASP A 250 17.47 -4.48 22.00
C ASP A 250 17.72 -5.17 20.64
N ALA A 251 18.94 -5.15 20.11
CA ALA A 251 19.25 -5.85 18.86
C ALA A 251 19.30 -7.37 19.12
N ALA A 252 20.03 -7.79 20.16
CA ALA A 252 20.10 -9.19 20.57
C ALA A 252 18.72 -9.73 20.99
N VAL A 253 17.95 -8.96 21.78
CA VAL A 253 16.58 -9.31 22.18
C VAL A 253 15.68 -9.51 20.98
N ARG A 254 15.79 -8.65 19.97
CA ARG A 254 14.98 -8.76 18.75
C ARG A 254 15.35 -10.00 17.94
N GLU A 255 16.64 -10.30 17.79
CA GLU A 255 17.11 -11.50 17.10
C GLU A 255 16.61 -12.77 17.80
N LYS A 256 16.90 -12.90 19.11
CA LYS A 256 16.50 -14.06 19.89
C LYS A 256 14.98 -14.18 20.04
N GLY A 257 14.30 -13.06 20.25
CA GLY A 257 12.84 -12.99 20.32
C GLY A 257 12.17 -13.38 19.01
N SER A 258 12.74 -12.99 17.85
CA SER A 258 12.23 -13.41 16.54
C SER A 258 12.36 -14.92 16.35
N GLN A 259 13.46 -15.53 16.80
CA GLN A 259 13.62 -16.99 16.77
C GLN A 259 12.57 -17.70 17.63
N LEU A 260 12.35 -17.23 18.86
CA LEU A 260 11.37 -17.82 19.78
C LEU A 260 9.94 -17.73 19.23
N VAL A 261 9.57 -16.58 18.69
CA VAL A 261 8.27 -16.37 18.05
C VAL A 261 8.13 -17.22 16.77
N ALA A 262 9.19 -17.36 15.97
CA ALA A 262 9.18 -18.24 14.81
C ALA A 262 8.98 -19.71 15.20
N ASN A 263 9.63 -20.19 16.26
CA ASN A 263 9.44 -21.55 16.77
C ASN A 263 7.98 -21.78 17.23
N MET A 264 7.39 -20.79 17.89
CA MET A 264 5.97 -20.78 18.27
C MET A 264 5.06 -20.90 17.03
N CYS A 265 5.30 -20.07 16.01
CA CYS A 265 4.55 -20.13 14.75
C CYS A 265 4.71 -21.48 14.03
N ALA A 266 5.93 -22.01 13.94
CA ALA A 266 6.21 -23.30 13.31
C ALA A 266 5.46 -24.45 14.02
N LYS A 267 5.41 -24.42 15.37
CA LYS A 267 4.64 -25.39 16.16
C LYS A 267 3.14 -25.30 15.84
N MET A 268 2.58 -24.09 15.74
CA MET A 268 1.17 -23.91 15.35
C MET A 268 0.88 -24.43 13.94
N ILE A 269 1.75 -24.12 12.97
CA ILE A 269 1.63 -24.60 11.59
C ILE A 269 1.63 -26.13 11.54
N ALA A 270 2.53 -26.77 12.30
CA ALA A 270 2.61 -28.23 12.38
C ALA A 270 1.33 -28.88 12.95
N HIS A 271 0.52 -28.13 13.71
CA HIS A 271 -0.78 -28.58 14.24
C HIS A 271 -1.97 -28.15 13.37
N GLY A 272 -1.71 -27.77 12.11
CA GLY A 272 -2.76 -27.46 11.13
C GLY A 272 -3.27 -26.02 11.17
N ILE A 273 -2.63 -25.12 11.93
CA ILE A 273 -2.92 -23.69 11.82
C ILE A 273 -2.40 -23.17 10.49
N SER A 274 -3.29 -22.54 9.76
CA SER A 274 -3.10 -22.28 8.34
C SER A 274 -3.06 -20.79 8.01
N HIS A 275 -3.15 -19.93 9.03
CA HIS A 275 -2.99 -18.48 8.94
C HIS A 275 -2.35 -17.90 10.20
N LEU A 276 -1.53 -16.86 10.06
CA LEU A 276 -0.84 -16.17 11.15
C LEU A 276 -1.14 -14.67 11.10
N HIS A 277 -1.69 -14.09 12.17
CA HIS A 277 -2.02 -12.67 12.24
C HIS A 277 -1.02 -11.92 13.12
N PHE A 278 -0.30 -10.95 12.56
CA PHE A 278 0.80 -10.27 13.25
C PHE A 278 0.42 -8.88 13.75
N TYR A 279 0.53 -8.66 15.05
CA TYR A 279 0.46 -7.35 15.69
C TYR A 279 1.74 -6.55 15.45
N THR A 280 1.77 -5.76 14.37
CA THR A 280 3.01 -5.12 13.90
C THR A 280 3.45 -3.95 14.79
N MET A 281 2.52 -3.35 15.53
CA MET A 281 2.74 -2.11 16.27
C MET A 281 3.31 -0.98 15.40
N ASN A 282 2.91 -0.94 14.12
CA ASN A 282 3.44 -0.03 13.11
C ASN A 282 4.97 -0.14 12.96
N LEU A 283 5.53 -1.33 13.14
CA LEU A 283 6.94 -1.65 12.91
C LEU A 283 7.03 -2.85 11.94
N GLU A 284 8.08 -2.87 11.12
CA GLU A 284 8.25 -3.93 10.10
C GLU A 284 9.33 -4.95 10.47
N ARG A 285 10.40 -4.52 11.16
CA ARG A 285 11.64 -5.32 11.27
C ARG A 285 11.46 -6.65 11.99
N ALA A 286 10.82 -6.65 13.17
CA ALA A 286 10.65 -7.88 13.94
C ALA A 286 9.72 -8.87 13.23
N THR A 287 8.65 -8.39 12.59
CA THR A 287 7.77 -9.22 11.75
C THR A 287 8.52 -9.84 10.59
N ILE A 288 9.29 -9.04 9.84
CA ILE A 288 10.13 -9.53 8.73
C ILE A 288 11.08 -10.61 9.22
N MET A 289 11.78 -10.40 10.34
CA MET A 289 12.70 -11.37 10.91
C MET A 289 12.01 -12.70 11.28
N VAL A 290 10.80 -12.66 11.83
CA VAL A 290 10.02 -13.89 12.08
C VAL A 290 9.69 -14.61 10.78
N LEU A 291 9.27 -13.89 9.74
CA LEU A 291 8.94 -14.47 8.44
C LEU A 291 10.19 -15.05 7.72
N GLU A 292 11.35 -14.42 7.88
CA GLU A 292 12.65 -14.93 7.41
C GLU A 292 12.98 -16.28 8.09
N GLN A 293 12.83 -16.36 9.42
CA GLN A 293 13.07 -17.60 10.18
C GLN A 293 12.09 -18.73 9.83
N LEU A 294 10.87 -18.38 9.39
CA LEU A 294 9.87 -19.33 8.89
C LEU A 294 10.07 -19.70 7.41
N HIS A 295 11.08 -19.14 6.73
CA HIS A 295 11.31 -19.29 5.29
C HIS A 295 10.10 -18.87 4.43
N MET A 296 9.28 -17.95 4.94
CA MET A 296 8.08 -17.46 4.24
C MET A 296 8.39 -16.34 3.24
N LEU A 297 9.60 -15.77 3.29
CA LEU A 297 10.06 -14.74 2.34
C LEU A 297 10.89 -15.31 1.18
N ASP A 298 11.42 -16.53 1.32
CA ASP A 298 12.31 -17.18 0.34
C ASP A 298 11.57 -17.68 -0.91
N LYS A 299 10.23 -17.55 -0.95
CA LYS A 299 9.39 -17.80 -2.13
C LYS A 299 9.63 -16.82 -3.30
N ASN A 300 10.73 -16.06 -3.26
CA ASN A 300 11.16 -15.15 -4.32
C ASN A 300 11.33 -15.79 -5.72
N ASN A 301 11.36 -17.13 -5.84
CA ASN A 301 11.36 -17.82 -7.14
C ASN A 301 9.95 -18.15 -7.70
N GLU A 302 8.89 -18.04 -6.90
CA GLU A 302 7.51 -18.27 -7.34
C GLU A 302 6.56 -17.19 -6.81
N LYS A 303 6.98 -15.92 -6.86
CA LYS A 303 6.00 -14.82 -6.68
C LYS A 303 4.84 -15.05 -7.63
N ARG A 304 3.61 -15.08 -7.11
CA ARG A 304 2.42 -15.01 -7.96
C ARG A 304 2.61 -13.77 -8.84
N PRO A 305 2.72 -13.92 -10.18
CA PRO A 305 2.99 -12.79 -11.03
C PRO A 305 1.86 -11.78 -10.87
N SER A 306 2.24 -10.51 -10.67
CA SER A 306 1.26 -9.43 -10.57
C SER A 306 0.38 -9.46 -11.82
N PRO A 307 -0.96 -9.37 -11.72
CA PRO A 307 -1.83 -9.46 -12.89
C PRO A 307 -1.57 -8.33 -13.90
N LEU A 308 -1.08 -7.18 -13.42
CA LEU A 308 -0.79 -5.98 -14.18
C LEU A 308 0.59 -5.42 -13.76
N PRO A 309 1.25 -4.57 -14.58
CA PRO A 309 2.51 -3.93 -14.22
C PRO A 309 2.38 -2.87 -13.10
N TRP A 310 1.16 -2.62 -12.63
CA TRP A 310 0.83 -1.76 -11.50
C TRP A 310 -0.18 -2.45 -10.59
N ARG A 311 -0.26 -2.02 -9.33
CA ARG A 311 -1.19 -2.61 -8.35
C ARG A 311 -2.62 -2.17 -8.63
N GLN A 312 -3.51 -3.15 -8.74
CA GLN A 312 -4.93 -2.90 -8.95
C GLN A 312 -5.55 -2.33 -7.68
N SER A 313 -6.44 -1.34 -7.87
CA SER A 313 -7.25 -0.80 -6.77
C SER A 313 -8.33 -1.82 -6.39
N LEU A 314 -8.59 -1.96 -5.10
CA LEU A 314 -9.75 -2.71 -4.59
C LEU A 314 -10.97 -1.81 -4.37
N GLY A 315 -10.90 -0.56 -4.84
CA GLY A 315 -12.01 0.38 -4.80
C GLY A 315 -13.22 -0.08 -5.60
N LYS A 316 -14.41 0.32 -5.15
CA LYS A 316 -15.68 -0.02 -5.79
C LYS A 316 -15.70 0.55 -7.22
N GLY A 317 -16.04 -0.29 -8.20
CA GLY A 317 -16.10 0.09 -9.62
C GLY A 317 -14.77 -0.03 -10.38
N ARG A 318 -13.64 -0.20 -9.66
CA ARG A 318 -12.30 -0.31 -10.26
C ARG A 318 -11.86 -1.75 -10.55
N GLU A 319 -12.73 -2.72 -10.32
CA GLU A 319 -12.43 -4.15 -10.53
C GLU A 319 -12.13 -4.47 -12.00
N SER A 320 -12.67 -3.67 -12.92
CA SER A 320 -12.43 -3.79 -14.37
C SER A 320 -11.32 -2.88 -14.89
N GLU A 321 -10.77 -2.00 -14.04
CA GLU A 321 -9.71 -1.07 -14.42
C GLU A 321 -8.45 -1.87 -14.79
N SER A 322 -8.10 -1.84 -16.07
CA SER A 322 -6.99 -2.64 -16.61
C SER A 322 -5.99 -1.85 -17.45
N VAL A 323 -6.22 -0.55 -17.68
CA VAL A 323 -5.31 0.33 -18.42
C VAL A 323 -5.19 1.69 -17.73
N ARG A 324 -3.96 2.22 -17.61
CA ARG A 324 -3.65 3.53 -17.04
C ARG A 324 -2.64 4.32 -17.88
N PRO A 325 -2.68 5.66 -17.84
CA PRO A 325 -1.60 6.50 -18.38
C PRO A 325 -0.33 6.37 -17.53
N ILE A 326 0.82 6.34 -18.19
CA ILE A 326 2.12 6.13 -17.53
C ILE A 326 2.53 7.26 -16.57
N PHE A 327 1.94 8.45 -16.72
CA PHE A 327 2.37 9.68 -16.04
C PHE A 327 2.30 9.60 -14.51
N TRP A 328 1.27 8.94 -13.96
CA TRP A 328 1.11 8.77 -12.51
C TRP A 328 1.69 7.46 -11.96
N ARG A 329 2.51 6.75 -12.75
CA ARG A 329 3.12 5.48 -12.34
C ARG A 329 3.75 5.54 -10.93
N ASN A 330 4.44 6.64 -10.64
CA ASN A 330 5.15 6.86 -9.38
C ASN A 330 4.34 7.71 -8.36
N ARG A 331 3.07 8.00 -8.65
CA ARG A 331 2.15 8.83 -7.84
C ARG A 331 0.75 8.23 -7.77
N LYS A 332 0.70 6.94 -7.40
CA LYS A 332 -0.52 6.12 -7.35
C LYS A 332 -1.65 6.76 -6.55
N HIS A 333 -1.32 7.36 -5.40
CA HIS A 333 -2.30 8.04 -4.56
C HIS A 333 -2.97 9.19 -5.31
N SER A 334 -2.19 10.03 -5.99
CA SER A 334 -2.73 11.14 -6.79
C SER A 334 -3.65 10.63 -7.89
N TYR A 335 -3.22 9.61 -8.63
CA TYR A 335 -4.06 9.02 -9.68
C TYR A 335 -5.42 8.55 -9.16
N VAL A 336 -5.42 7.77 -8.08
CA VAL A 336 -6.65 7.23 -7.48
C VAL A 336 -7.54 8.37 -6.95
N SER A 337 -6.96 9.37 -6.28
CA SER A 337 -7.71 10.54 -5.81
C SER A 337 -8.32 11.34 -6.96
N ARG A 338 -7.57 11.62 -8.02
CA ARG A 338 -8.02 12.44 -9.16
C ARG A 338 -9.01 11.72 -10.08
N THR A 339 -9.16 10.42 -9.92
CA THR A 339 -10.12 9.58 -10.66
C THR A 339 -11.20 9.01 -9.72
N ALA A 340 -11.29 9.49 -8.47
CA ALA A 340 -12.22 8.94 -7.47
C ALA A 340 -13.70 9.16 -7.84
N ASP A 341 -14.00 10.25 -8.55
CA ASP A 341 -15.35 10.63 -8.97
C ASP A 341 -15.70 10.09 -10.37
N TRP A 342 -14.95 9.12 -10.90
CA TRP A 342 -15.26 8.48 -12.18
C TRP A 342 -16.37 7.43 -12.04
N ASP A 343 -17.35 7.48 -12.93
CA ASP A 343 -18.47 6.51 -12.97
C ASP A 343 -18.02 5.16 -13.56
N GLU A 344 -17.15 5.19 -14.57
CA GLU A 344 -16.61 4.02 -15.25
C GLU A 344 -15.09 4.12 -15.38
N PHE A 345 -14.41 2.98 -15.28
CA PHE A 345 -12.95 2.90 -15.39
C PHE A 345 -12.53 2.17 -16.67
N PRO A 346 -11.46 2.62 -17.35
CA PRO A 346 -11.00 2.02 -18.60
C PRO A 346 -10.66 0.53 -18.48
N ASN A 347 -11.24 -0.27 -19.38
CA ASN A 347 -11.03 -1.70 -19.48
C ASN A 347 -10.60 -2.10 -20.90
N GLY A 348 -9.42 -2.74 -21.02
CA GLY A 348 -8.86 -3.19 -22.28
C GLY A 348 -8.23 -2.06 -23.09
N ARG A 349 -9.03 -1.30 -23.83
CA ARG A 349 -8.56 -0.12 -24.55
C ARG A 349 -8.90 1.15 -23.78
N TRP A 350 -7.98 2.11 -23.80
CA TRP A 350 -8.29 3.45 -23.33
C TRP A 350 -9.25 4.08 -24.33
N GLY A 351 -10.51 4.25 -23.91
CA GLY A 351 -11.57 4.81 -24.74
C GLY A 351 -11.43 6.32 -24.90
N ASP A 352 -12.44 6.91 -25.55
CA ASP A 352 -12.56 8.35 -25.72
C ASP A 352 -12.82 9.02 -24.34
N SER A 353 -11.76 9.51 -23.71
CA SER A 353 -11.71 10.09 -22.37
C SER A 353 -12.41 11.45 -22.24
N ARG A 354 -13.44 11.70 -23.05
CA ARG A 354 -14.34 12.87 -22.93
C ARG A 354 -15.31 12.77 -21.74
N SER A 355 -15.22 11.72 -20.91
CA SER A 355 -15.87 11.56 -19.58
C SER A 355 -14.84 11.30 -18.49
N PRO A 356 -15.17 11.60 -17.21
CA PRO A 356 -15.07 12.91 -16.57
C PRO A 356 -13.62 13.42 -16.52
N ALA A 357 -13.45 14.75 -16.55
CA ALA A 357 -12.15 15.38 -16.36
C ALA A 357 -11.49 14.91 -15.06
N TYR A 358 -10.17 14.70 -15.08
CA TYR A 358 -9.39 14.49 -13.85
C TYR A 358 -9.73 15.57 -12.84
N GLY A 359 -10.01 15.16 -11.61
CA GLY A 359 -10.35 16.08 -10.53
C GLY A 359 -9.29 17.17 -10.34
N GLU A 360 -9.74 18.38 -10.01
CA GLU A 360 -8.88 19.55 -9.80
C GLU A 360 -7.92 19.33 -8.62
N LEU A 361 -6.66 19.71 -8.79
CA LEU A 361 -5.62 19.52 -7.76
C LEU A 361 -5.97 20.16 -6.42
N GLU A 362 -6.70 21.29 -6.45
CA GLU A 362 -7.10 22.05 -5.26
C GLU A 362 -8.07 21.28 -4.36
N ARG A 363 -8.79 20.30 -4.93
CA ARG A 363 -9.72 19.43 -4.19
C ARG A 363 -9.01 18.25 -3.50
N TYR A 364 -7.79 17.91 -3.92
CA TYR A 364 -7.08 16.69 -3.48
C TYR A 364 -5.74 17.00 -2.81
N GLY A 365 -5.79 17.64 -1.64
CA GLY A 365 -4.80 17.52 -0.56
C GLY A 365 -3.34 17.92 -0.86
N VAL A 366 -2.45 17.51 0.05
CA VAL A 366 -1.01 17.83 0.03
C VAL A 366 -0.33 17.05 -1.09
N LEU A 367 0.33 17.73 -2.05
CA LEU A 367 1.01 17.04 -3.15
C LEU A 367 2.35 16.44 -2.72
N LEU A 368 3.12 17.14 -1.88
CA LEU A 368 4.32 16.57 -1.27
C LEU A 368 4.01 15.81 0.03
N ARG A 369 4.27 14.50 0.06
CA ARG A 369 4.09 13.68 1.28
C ARG A 369 5.03 14.05 2.42
N GLN A 370 6.11 14.77 2.12
CA GLN A 370 7.16 15.16 3.06
C GLN A 370 6.88 16.55 3.63
N SER A 371 7.14 16.72 4.93
CA SER A 371 7.19 18.04 5.54
C SER A 371 8.29 18.90 4.92
N THR A 372 8.20 20.24 5.05
CA THR A 372 9.23 21.17 4.58
C THR A 372 10.64 20.79 5.04
N GLN A 373 10.79 20.47 6.33
CA GLN A 373 12.09 20.04 6.87
C GLN A 373 12.56 18.75 6.21
N LYS A 374 11.66 17.78 6.03
CA LYS A 374 12.03 16.49 5.43
C LYS A 374 12.37 16.61 3.95
N ALA A 375 11.67 17.47 3.21
CA ALA A 375 11.98 17.78 1.82
C ALA A 375 13.38 18.40 1.67
N ILE A 376 13.77 19.32 2.56
CA ILE A 376 15.12 19.90 2.59
C ILE A 376 16.16 18.82 2.94
N GLU A 377 15.90 17.95 3.91
CA GLU A 377 16.81 16.85 4.26
C GLU A 377 17.06 15.88 3.10
N LEU A 378 16.00 15.55 2.35
CA LEU A 378 16.08 14.58 1.26
C LEU A 378 16.65 15.17 -0.02
N TRP A 379 16.18 16.35 -0.41
CA TRP A 379 16.44 16.90 -1.74
C TRP A 379 17.34 18.14 -1.72
N GLY A 380 17.65 18.66 -0.52
CA GLY A 380 18.52 19.82 -0.35
C GLY A 380 17.92 21.12 -0.89
N SER A 381 18.80 22.00 -1.33
CA SER A 381 18.48 23.34 -1.85
C SER A 381 19.17 23.57 -3.20
N PRO A 382 18.76 22.86 -4.27
CA PRO A 382 19.42 22.99 -5.58
C PRO A 382 19.27 24.41 -6.14
N LYS A 383 20.35 24.95 -6.71
CA LYS A 383 20.43 26.33 -7.22
C LYS A 383 20.72 26.38 -8.71
N SER A 384 21.02 25.24 -9.31
CA SER A 384 21.43 25.11 -10.71
C SER A 384 20.92 23.81 -11.33
N LEU A 385 21.01 23.73 -12.66
CA LEU A 385 20.75 22.51 -13.43
C LEU A 385 21.59 21.33 -12.93
N GLU A 386 22.86 21.59 -12.63
CA GLU A 386 23.79 20.57 -12.13
C GLU A 386 23.34 20.03 -10.76
N ASP A 387 23.00 20.92 -9.81
CA ASP A 387 22.52 20.50 -8.49
C ASP A 387 21.28 19.60 -8.60
N LEU A 388 20.33 19.99 -9.44
CA LEU A 388 19.10 19.23 -9.62
C LEU A 388 19.36 17.89 -10.33
N GLY A 389 20.24 17.87 -11.34
CA GLY A 389 20.71 16.65 -11.97
C GLY A 389 21.39 15.70 -10.98
N GLN A 390 22.16 16.22 -10.02
CA GLN A 390 22.76 15.43 -8.94
C GLN A 390 21.71 14.86 -7.98
N VAL A 391 20.63 15.59 -7.66
CA VAL A 391 19.52 15.07 -6.83
C VAL A 391 18.85 13.88 -7.52
N ILE A 392 18.50 14.02 -8.81
CA ILE A 392 17.89 12.93 -9.58
C ILE A 392 18.87 11.74 -9.71
N SER A 393 20.16 12.02 -9.93
CA SER A 393 21.19 10.97 -10.01
C SER A 393 21.35 10.18 -8.70
N LYS A 394 21.25 10.85 -7.54
CA LYS A 394 21.23 10.17 -6.23
C LYS A 394 20.01 9.26 -6.10
N TYR A 395 18.84 9.69 -6.57
CA TYR A 395 17.63 8.86 -6.61
C TYR A 395 17.80 7.63 -7.53
N LEU A 396 18.27 7.82 -8.77
CA LEU A 396 18.51 6.72 -9.71
C LEU A 396 19.57 5.72 -9.23
N SER A 397 20.49 6.17 -8.37
CA SER A 397 21.50 5.34 -7.71
C SER A 397 21.00 4.66 -6.42
N GLY A 398 19.73 4.82 -6.05
CA GLY A 398 19.14 4.27 -4.82
C GLY A 398 19.58 4.96 -3.53
N LYS A 399 20.27 6.11 -3.61
CA LYS A 399 20.72 6.88 -2.43
C LYS A 399 19.62 7.77 -1.87
N LEU A 400 18.56 8.04 -2.64
CA LEU A 400 17.35 8.71 -2.17
C LEU A 400 16.14 7.79 -2.35
N PRO A 401 15.22 7.76 -1.37
CA PRO A 401 14.04 6.90 -1.44
C PRO A 401 12.93 7.43 -2.35
N CYS A 402 12.93 8.73 -2.65
CA CYS A 402 11.85 9.40 -3.39
C CYS A 402 12.31 10.74 -4.00
N LEU A 403 11.52 11.26 -4.93
CA LEU A 403 11.61 12.59 -5.53
C LEU A 403 10.26 13.31 -5.40
N PRO A 404 10.16 14.63 -5.64
CA PRO A 404 8.86 15.31 -5.70
C PRO A 404 7.87 14.62 -6.66
N TRP A 405 8.36 14.13 -7.80
CA TRP A 405 7.55 13.45 -8.83
C TRP A 405 7.42 11.94 -8.63
N SER A 406 8.10 11.36 -7.63
CA SER A 406 8.11 9.91 -7.41
C SER A 406 8.06 9.58 -5.92
N ASP A 407 6.93 9.07 -5.46
CA ASP A 407 6.73 8.66 -4.06
C ASP A 407 7.48 7.35 -3.75
N ASP A 408 7.79 6.53 -4.77
CA ASP A 408 8.40 5.22 -4.63
C ASP A 408 9.93 5.24 -4.92
N PRO A 409 10.70 4.32 -4.30
CA PRO A 409 12.09 4.07 -4.67
C PRO A 409 12.23 3.63 -6.14
N VAL A 410 13.42 3.85 -6.70
CA VAL A 410 13.73 3.48 -8.08
C VAL A 410 13.48 1.98 -8.33
N GLY A 411 12.74 1.67 -9.39
CA GLY A 411 12.40 0.29 -9.77
C GLY A 411 13.61 -0.50 -10.30
N ALA A 412 13.56 -1.83 -10.18
CA ALA A 412 14.65 -2.71 -10.61
C ALA A 412 14.93 -2.61 -12.13
N GLU A 413 13.91 -2.38 -12.95
CA GLU A 413 14.01 -2.19 -14.41
C GLU A 413 14.93 -1.05 -14.84
N ILE A 414 15.10 -0.04 -13.98
CA ILE A 414 15.95 1.12 -14.28
C ILE A 414 17.42 0.71 -14.35
N SER A 415 17.81 -0.40 -13.73
CA SER A 415 19.19 -0.92 -13.80
C SER A 415 19.70 -1.06 -15.23
N VAL A 416 18.84 -1.39 -16.20
CA VAL A 416 19.20 -1.60 -17.60
C VAL A 416 19.58 -0.30 -18.31
N ILE A 417 18.94 0.82 -17.93
CA ILE A 417 19.12 2.13 -18.57
C ILE A 417 19.76 3.18 -17.65
N ARG A 418 20.19 2.78 -16.45
CA ARG A 418 20.65 3.68 -15.38
C ARG A 418 21.75 4.62 -15.85
N GLU A 419 22.81 4.08 -16.45
CA GLU A 419 23.96 4.90 -16.87
C GLU A 419 23.57 5.97 -17.91
N LYS A 420 22.64 5.65 -18.80
CA LYS A 420 22.12 6.59 -19.80
C LYS A 420 21.27 7.68 -19.16
N LEU A 421 20.46 7.34 -18.17
CA LEU A 421 19.71 8.32 -17.40
C LEU A 421 20.65 9.21 -16.58
N LEU A 422 21.69 8.66 -15.95
CA LEU A 422 22.70 9.44 -15.22
C LEU A 422 23.40 10.43 -16.15
N ASP A 423 23.79 9.98 -17.34
CA ASP A 423 24.38 10.84 -18.36
C ASP A 423 23.43 11.99 -18.76
N LEU A 424 22.17 11.69 -19.11
CA LEU A 424 21.16 12.71 -19.45
C LEU A 424 21.00 13.75 -18.34
N ASN A 425 20.86 13.30 -17.08
CA ASN A 425 20.70 14.19 -15.94
C ASN A 425 21.95 15.04 -15.70
N SER A 426 23.15 14.49 -15.87
CA SER A 426 24.40 15.26 -15.76
C SER A 426 24.51 16.33 -16.84
N ARG A 427 23.95 16.06 -18.03
CA ARG A 427 23.86 17.00 -19.12
C ARG A 427 22.70 17.97 -18.96
N GLY A 428 21.83 17.86 -17.94
CA GLY A 428 20.73 18.80 -17.69
C GLY A 428 19.42 18.49 -18.44
N PHE A 429 19.26 17.26 -18.91
CA PHE A 429 17.97 16.71 -19.36
C PHE A 429 17.37 15.91 -18.19
N LEU A 430 16.49 16.54 -17.41
CA LEU A 430 16.15 16.05 -16.08
C LEU A 430 15.01 15.04 -16.12
N THR A 431 15.30 13.77 -15.90
CA THR A 431 14.33 12.67 -16.04
C THR A 431 13.46 12.53 -14.79
N ILE A 432 12.13 12.59 -14.94
CA ILE A 432 11.18 12.38 -13.84
C ILE A 432 10.42 11.05 -13.94
N ASN A 433 10.40 10.42 -15.12
CA ASN A 433 9.83 9.09 -15.35
C ASN A 433 10.50 8.42 -16.56
N SER A 434 10.52 7.09 -16.58
CA SER A 434 11.14 6.31 -17.66
C SER A 434 10.73 4.84 -17.59
N GLN A 435 10.78 4.14 -18.73
CA GLN A 435 10.84 2.67 -18.81
C GLN A 435 11.74 2.25 -19.98
N PRO A 436 12.46 1.12 -19.86
CA PRO A 436 13.26 0.58 -20.97
C PRO A 436 12.38 -0.03 -22.06
N ALA A 437 12.93 -0.22 -23.26
CA ALA A 437 12.30 -1.11 -24.24
C ALA A 437 12.46 -2.57 -23.81
N VAL A 438 11.42 -3.38 -24.02
CA VAL A 438 11.39 -4.80 -23.73
C VAL A 438 10.79 -5.53 -24.92
N ASN A 439 11.52 -6.49 -25.45
CA ASN A 439 11.13 -7.24 -26.64
C ASN A 439 10.83 -8.71 -26.28
N GLY A 440 9.61 -8.97 -25.79
CA GLY A 440 9.11 -10.32 -25.62
C GLY A 440 9.82 -11.15 -24.54
N VAL A 441 9.96 -10.60 -23.33
CA VAL A 441 10.44 -11.39 -22.19
C VAL A 441 9.31 -12.24 -21.61
N HIS A 442 9.66 -13.34 -20.94
CA HIS A 442 8.66 -14.24 -20.37
C HIS A 442 7.83 -13.52 -19.29
N SER A 443 6.53 -13.82 -19.19
CA SER A 443 5.64 -13.19 -18.20
C SER A 443 6.01 -13.46 -16.74
N SER A 444 6.90 -14.43 -16.49
CA SER A 444 7.48 -14.69 -15.17
C SER A 444 8.88 -14.09 -14.98
N ASP A 445 9.32 -13.19 -15.86
CA ASP A 445 10.57 -12.47 -15.69
C ASP A 445 10.58 -11.70 -14.36
N PRO A 446 11.66 -11.77 -13.55
CA PRO A 446 11.68 -11.20 -12.21
C PRO A 446 11.65 -9.66 -12.17
N ILE A 447 11.94 -8.99 -13.29
CA ILE A 447 12.04 -7.53 -13.39
C ILE A 447 10.84 -6.96 -14.15
N HIS A 448 10.53 -7.55 -15.31
CA HIS A 448 9.52 -7.04 -16.25
C HIS A 448 8.26 -7.89 -16.31
N GLY A 449 8.27 -9.10 -15.73
CA GLY A 449 7.17 -10.07 -15.85
C GLY A 449 5.92 -9.64 -15.10
N TRP A 450 4.77 -9.80 -15.76
CA TRP A 450 3.44 -9.64 -15.20
C TRP A 450 2.43 -10.47 -16.01
N GLY A 451 1.24 -10.65 -15.46
CA GLY A 451 0.13 -11.39 -16.07
C GLY A 451 0.26 -12.91 -15.94
N PRO A 452 -0.61 -13.67 -16.63
CA PRO A 452 -0.61 -15.13 -16.61
C PRO A 452 0.76 -15.74 -16.99
N LYS A 453 1.12 -16.86 -16.36
CA LYS A 453 2.35 -17.62 -16.69
C LYS A 453 2.35 -18.08 -18.16
N LYS A 454 3.54 -18.29 -18.73
CA LYS A 454 3.75 -18.76 -20.13
C LYS A 454 3.34 -17.77 -21.21
N GLY A 455 3.23 -16.49 -20.87
CA GLY A 455 3.04 -15.40 -21.82
C GLY A 455 4.33 -14.63 -22.09
N TYR A 456 4.18 -13.56 -22.87
CA TYR A 456 5.27 -12.65 -23.22
C TYR A 456 4.85 -11.21 -22.99
N VAL A 457 5.76 -10.40 -22.46
CA VAL A 457 5.53 -8.98 -22.17
C VAL A 457 6.49 -8.11 -22.98
N TYR A 458 6.00 -6.92 -23.34
CA TYR A 458 6.65 -5.99 -24.25
C TYR A 458 6.53 -4.56 -23.73
N GLN A 459 7.54 -3.74 -23.99
CA GLN A 459 7.56 -2.33 -23.64
C GLN A 459 8.23 -1.51 -24.75
N LYS A 460 7.65 -0.35 -25.07
CA LYS A 460 8.35 0.71 -25.81
C LYS A 460 9.23 1.51 -24.86
N ALA A 461 10.38 1.99 -25.34
CA ALA A 461 11.19 2.91 -24.55
C ALA A 461 10.44 4.23 -24.34
N TYR A 462 10.46 4.73 -23.10
CA TYR A 462 9.79 5.96 -22.70
C TYR A 462 10.71 6.81 -21.82
N LEU A 463 10.74 8.12 -22.08
CA LEU A 463 11.38 9.11 -21.23
C LEU A 463 10.41 10.26 -20.96
N GLU A 464 10.44 10.75 -19.73
CA GLU A 464 9.73 11.97 -19.33
C GLU A 464 10.67 12.92 -18.60
N LEU A 465 10.73 14.16 -19.08
CA LEU A 465 11.81 15.08 -18.80
C LEU A 465 11.29 16.49 -18.49
N LEU A 466 11.93 17.14 -17.52
CA LEU A 466 11.92 18.59 -17.40
C LEU A 466 13.14 19.17 -18.13
N VAL A 467 12.88 20.00 -19.13
CA VAL A 467 13.91 20.51 -20.05
C VAL A 467 13.83 22.04 -20.16
N PRO A 468 14.93 22.77 -19.94
CA PRO A 468 14.99 24.21 -20.23
C PRO A 468 14.64 24.49 -21.69
N LYS A 469 13.98 25.61 -21.97
CA LYS A 469 13.54 25.99 -23.32
C LYS A 469 14.66 25.89 -24.35
N GLU A 470 15.84 26.42 -24.08
CA GLU A 470 16.96 26.48 -25.03
C GLU A 470 17.43 25.07 -25.42
N ARG A 471 17.40 24.12 -24.48
CA ARG A 471 17.78 22.72 -24.72
C ARG A 471 16.69 21.96 -25.47
N PHE A 472 15.42 22.26 -25.19
CA PHE A 472 14.30 21.68 -25.93
C PHE A 472 14.35 22.09 -27.40
N GLU A 473 14.56 23.37 -27.70
CA GLU A 473 14.68 23.85 -29.08
C GLU A 473 15.87 23.21 -29.83
N HIS A 474 16.92 22.79 -29.11
CA HIS A 474 18.06 22.08 -29.71
C HIS A 474 17.74 20.64 -30.12
N ILE A 475 16.98 19.90 -29.30
CA ILE A 475 16.63 18.50 -29.59
C ILE A 475 15.37 18.38 -30.47
N LYS A 476 14.54 19.43 -30.54
CA LYS A 476 13.27 19.43 -31.28
C LYS A 476 13.41 19.01 -32.75
N PRO A 477 14.40 19.49 -33.54
CA PRO A 477 14.53 19.06 -34.93
C PRO A 477 14.78 17.56 -35.08
N LYS A 478 15.48 16.92 -34.12
CA LYS A 478 15.68 15.47 -34.11
C LYS A 478 14.40 14.73 -33.76
N LEU A 479 13.65 15.23 -32.76
CA LEU A 479 12.33 14.68 -32.41
C LEU A 479 11.34 14.74 -33.59
N ASP A 480 11.35 15.84 -34.35
CA ASP A 480 10.44 16.03 -35.48
C ASP A 480 10.82 15.20 -36.72
N SER A 481 12.10 14.85 -36.88
CA SER A 481 12.61 14.13 -38.06
C SER A 481 12.67 12.61 -37.89
N ASP A 482 12.61 12.10 -36.66
CA ASP A 482 12.59 10.67 -36.38
C ASP A 482 11.18 10.10 -36.52
N GLU A 483 10.98 9.26 -37.53
CA GLU A 483 9.69 8.62 -37.85
C GLU A 483 9.21 7.63 -36.78
N TYR A 484 10.12 7.11 -35.94
CA TYR A 484 9.77 6.20 -34.85
C TYR A 484 9.47 6.93 -33.54
N VAL A 485 9.73 8.22 -33.44
CA VAL A 485 9.49 8.99 -32.21
C VAL A 485 8.06 9.52 -32.18
N THR A 486 7.43 9.44 -31.01
CA THR A 486 6.23 10.23 -30.68
C THR A 486 6.49 11.01 -29.40
N TYR A 487 6.22 12.31 -29.39
CA TYR A 487 6.44 13.13 -28.20
C TYR A 487 5.31 14.12 -27.94
N TYR A 488 5.10 14.50 -26.68
CA TYR A 488 4.36 15.70 -26.32
C TYR A 488 5.24 16.60 -25.45
N ALA A 489 5.27 17.90 -25.77
CA ALA A 489 6.00 18.92 -25.03
C ALA A 489 5.10 20.10 -24.71
N THR A 490 5.17 20.61 -23.49
CA THR A 490 4.33 21.72 -23.02
C THR A 490 4.96 22.43 -21.83
N CYS A 491 4.56 23.67 -21.57
CA CYS A 491 4.99 24.44 -20.41
C CYS A 491 3.81 24.71 -19.47
N PHE A 492 4.07 25.19 -18.26
CA PHE A 492 3.01 25.37 -17.25
C PHE A 492 1.85 26.27 -17.72
N ARG A 493 2.15 27.47 -18.26
CA ARG A 493 1.15 28.44 -18.75
C ARG A 493 1.59 29.07 -20.07
N GLY A 494 0.62 29.27 -20.97
CA GLY A 494 0.81 30.08 -22.18
C GLY A 494 1.49 29.38 -23.36
N CYS A 495 1.78 28.07 -23.27
CA CYS A 495 2.28 27.28 -24.39
C CYS A 495 1.21 26.34 -24.93
N HIS A 496 1.08 26.27 -26.24
CA HIS A 496 0.40 25.15 -26.89
C HIS A 496 1.21 23.86 -26.70
N VAL A 497 0.53 22.72 -26.82
CA VAL A 497 1.22 21.42 -26.86
C VAL A 497 1.95 21.32 -28.21
N THR A 498 3.25 21.10 -28.14
CA THR A 498 4.11 20.81 -29.29
C THR A 498 4.25 19.29 -29.40
N THR A 499 3.99 18.73 -30.58
CA THR A 499 4.01 17.28 -30.80
C THR A 499 4.18 16.94 -32.28
N ASN A 500 4.74 15.76 -32.57
CA ASN A 500 4.74 15.15 -33.90
C ASN A 500 3.68 14.03 -34.03
N ALA A 501 2.84 13.81 -33.01
CA ALA A 501 1.79 12.80 -33.05
C ALA A 501 0.75 13.17 -34.12
N SER A 502 0.46 12.21 -35.01
CA SER A 502 -0.49 12.38 -36.11
C SER A 502 -1.97 12.31 -35.67
N SER A 503 -2.23 11.78 -34.48
CA SER A 503 -3.54 11.68 -33.87
C SER A 503 -3.46 11.85 -32.35
N ASP A 504 -4.58 12.24 -31.73
CA ASP A 504 -4.74 12.26 -30.27
C ASP A 504 -5.09 10.87 -29.69
N GLU A 505 -5.08 9.82 -30.52
CA GLU A 505 -5.32 8.44 -30.07
C GLU A 505 -4.25 7.95 -29.07
N PRO A 506 -4.63 7.14 -28.07
CA PRO A 506 -3.68 6.58 -27.10
C PRO A 506 -2.61 5.70 -27.74
N ASN A 507 -1.34 5.94 -27.38
CA ASN A 507 -0.22 5.09 -27.76
C ASN A 507 0.07 4.05 -26.66
N ALA A 508 -0.14 2.76 -26.96
CA ALA A 508 0.23 1.68 -26.04
C ALA A 508 1.76 1.56 -25.91
N VAL A 509 2.24 1.58 -24.67
CA VAL A 509 3.69 1.51 -24.35
C VAL A 509 4.09 0.29 -23.53
N THR A 510 3.13 -0.42 -22.94
CA THR A 510 3.35 -1.73 -22.30
C THR A 510 2.19 -2.66 -22.65
N TRP A 511 2.49 -3.85 -23.15
CA TRP A 511 1.48 -4.87 -23.48
C TRP A 511 1.98 -6.29 -23.24
N GLY A 512 1.03 -7.22 -23.16
CA GLY A 512 1.28 -8.63 -22.91
C GLY A 512 0.41 -9.52 -23.79
N ILE A 513 0.98 -10.64 -24.21
CA ILE A 513 0.30 -11.69 -24.98
C ILE A 513 0.35 -12.96 -24.16
N PHE A 514 -0.82 -13.50 -23.83
CA PHE A 514 -0.96 -14.63 -22.93
C PHE A 514 -1.72 -15.78 -23.59
N PRO A 515 -1.37 -17.05 -23.31
CA PRO A 515 -2.08 -18.19 -23.88
C PRO A 515 -3.58 -18.17 -23.56
N GLY A 516 -4.42 -18.26 -24.58
CA GLY A 516 -5.88 -18.35 -24.43
C GLY A 516 -6.56 -17.05 -24.02
N GLN A 517 -5.89 -15.89 -24.15
CA GLN A 517 -6.45 -14.58 -23.82
C GLN A 517 -6.21 -13.57 -24.96
N GLU A 518 -7.00 -12.51 -24.99
CA GLU A 518 -6.74 -11.35 -25.85
C GLU A 518 -5.50 -10.58 -25.38
N VAL A 519 -5.00 -9.69 -26.24
CA VAL A 519 -3.87 -8.82 -25.91
C VAL A 519 -4.27 -7.86 -24.79
N GLN A 520 -3.44 -7.80 -23.74
CA GLN A 520 -3.61 -6.83 -22.66
C GLN A 520 -2.63 -5.67 -22.86
N GLN A 521 -3.10 -4.43 -22.74
CA GLN A 521 -2.28 -3.22 -22.95
C GLN A 521 -2.44 -2.23 -21.78
N PRO A 522 -1.86 -2.55 -20.61
CA PRO A 522 -2.17 -1.87 -19.34
C PRO A 522 -1.54 -0.49 -19.18
N THR A 523 -0.68 -0.05 -20.09
CA THR A 523 0.00 1.24 -19.99
C THR A 523 0.03 1.95 -21.34
N ILE A 524 -0.39 3.21 -21.31
CA ILE A 524 -0.51 4.07 -22.49
C ILE A 524 0.12 5.45 -22.26
N VAL A 525 0.30 6.17 -23.36
CA VAL A 525 0.60 7.60 -23.43
C VAL A 525 -0.51 8.27 -24.24
N GLU A 526 -1.17 9.27 -23.67
CA GLU A 526 -2.30 9.99 -24.28
C GLU A 526 -2.26 11.48 -23.87
N ARG A 527 -2.72 12.36 -24.77
CA ARG A 527 -2.54 13.81 -24.66
C ARG A 527 -3.32 14.46 -23.52
N GLY A 528 -4.60 14.13 -23.34
CA GLY A 528 -5.46 14.65 -22.29
C GLY A 528 -4.93 14.33 -20.89
N SER A 529 -4.54 13.08 -20.66
CA SER A 529 -3.85 12.64 -19.45
C SER A 529 -2.53 13.37 -19.24
N PHE A 530 -1.74 13.58 -20.30
CA PHE A 530 -0.49 14.35 -20.20
C PHE A 530 -0.73 15.80 -19.77
N LEU A 531 -1.77 16.44 -20.31
CA LEU A 531 -2.15 17.81 -19.96
C LEU A 531 -2.67 17.92 -18.52
N ALA A 532 -3.43 16.94 -18.05
CA ALA A 532 -3.87 16.89 -16.66
C ALA A 532 -2.71 16.61 -15.68
N TRP A 533 -1.74 15.80 -16.09
CA TRP A 533 -0.53 15.51 -15.33
C TRP A 533 0.42 16.72 -15.26
N LYS A 534 0.59 17.44 -16.37
CA LYS A 534 1.42 18.65 -16.47
C LYS A 534 1.19 19.61 -15.30
N ASP A 535 -0.08 19.87 -14.97
CA ASP A 535 -0.42 20.81 -13.91
C ASP A 535 0.10 20.32 -12.54
N GLU A 536 0.03 19.02 -12.27
CA GLU A 536 0.57 18.42 -11.06
C GLU A 536 2.11 18.44 -11.06
N ALA A 537 2.74 18.03 -12.17
CA ALA A 537 4.18 17.97 -12.31
C ALA A 537 4.84 19.33 -12.04
N PHE A 538 4.29 20.42 -12.59
CA PHE A 538 4.79 21.77 -12.33
C PHE A 538 4.40 22.28 -10.94
N ARG A 539 3.24 21.89 -10.40
CA ARG A 539 2.84 22.26 -9.05
C ARG A 539 3.75 21.64 -7.98
N LEU A 540 4.20 20.40 -8.18
CA LEU A 540 5.18 19.74 -7.31
C LEU A 540 6.51 20.52 -7.27
N ALA A 541 6.96 21.05 -8.41
CA ALA A 541 8.14 21.91 -8.45
C ALA A 541 7.93 23.21 -7.64
N PHE A 542 6.73 23.79 -7.70
CA PHE A 542 6.37 24.96 -6.90
C PHE A 542 6.31 24.66 -5.40
N GLU A 543 5.74 23.53 -5.00
CA GLU A 543 5.70 23.12 -3.59
C GLU A 543 7.11 22.87 -3.04
N TRP A 544 7.98 22.25 -3.83
CA TRP A 544 9.38 22.08 -3.43
C TRP A 544 10.10 23.42 -3.34
N ALA A 545 9.83 24.36 -4.26
CA ALA A 545 10.33 25.72 -4.14
C ALA A 545 9.86 26.37 -2.83
N ALA A 546 8.58 26.21 -2.46
CA ALA A 546 8.00 26.76 -1.24
C ALA A 546 8.61 26.18 0.06
N CYS A 547 9.28 25.04 -0.01
CA CYS A 547 10.09 24.54 1.11
C CYS A 547 11.35 25.37 1.36
N GLN A 548 11.83 26.14 0.38
CA GLN A 548 13.05 26.94 0.47
C GLN A 548 12.75 28.37 0.98
N PRO A 549 13.75 29.07 1.57
CA PRO A 549 13.60 30.49 1.90
C PRO A 549 13.31 31.33 0.63
N LYS A 550 12.28 32.19 0.69
CA LYS A 550 11.74 32.92 -0.49
C LYS A 550 12.76 33.73 -1.29
N ASP A 551 13.79 34.26 -0.65
CA ASP A 551 14.81 35.09 -1.31
C ASP A 551 16.07 34.31 -1.75
N SER A 552 16.10 33.01 -1.46
CA SER A 552 17.24 32.15 -1.79
C SER A 552 17.36 31.88 -3.30
N ASP A 553 18.59 31.64 -3.75
CA ASP A 553 18.84 31.22 -5.14
C ASP A 553 18.13 29.89 -5.46
N SER A 554 17.98 29.02 -4.48
CA SER A 554 17.25 27.76 -4.65
C SER A 554 15.77 27.99 -4.91
N TYR A 555 15.12 28.89 -4.15
CA TYR A 555 13.73 29.26 -4.40
C TYR A 555 13.53 29.83 -5.80
N LYS A 556 14.42 30.75 -6.23
CA LYS A 556 14.39 31.36 -7.57
C LYS A 556 14.59 30.31 -8.67
N PHE A 557 15.57 29.42 -8.50
CA PHE A 557 15.87 28.35 -9.45
C PHE A 557 14.70 27.36 -9.56
N LEU A 558 14.20 26.82 -8.45
CA LEU A 558 13.07 25.88 -8.46
C LEU A 558 11.80 26.51 -9.01
N THR A 559 11.53 27.78 -8.69
CA THR A 559 10.40 28.51 -9.28
C THR A 559 10.54 28.67 -10.79
N SER A 560 11.77 28.76 -11.32
CA SER A 560 12.03 28.91 -12.75
C SER A 560 11.55 27.71 -13.58
N LEU A 561 11.51 26.50 -12.99
CA LEU A 561 10.98 25.30 -13.65
C LEU A 561 9.56 25.54 -14.16
N SER A 562 8.71 26.20 -13.35
CA SER A 562 7.33 26.52 -13.74
C SER A 562 7.18 27.72 -14.70
N ARG A 563 8.25 28.46 -14.98
CA ARG A 563 8.21 29.74 -15.71
C ARG A 563 8.97 29.76 -17.03
N GLY A 564 9.75 28.74 -17.35
CA GLY A 564 10.58 28.73 -18.56
C GLY A 564 11.02 27.35 -19.05
N TRP A 565 10.48 26.27 -18.49
CA TRP A 565 10.85 24.92 -18.86
C TRP A 565 9.68 24.20 -19.52
N TYR A 566 10.02 23.18 -20.30
CA TYR A 566 9.09 22.23 -20.88
C TYR A 566 9.06 20.96 -20.06
N LEU A 567 7.86 20.43 -19.86
CA LEU A 567 7.65 19.03 -19.60
C LEU A 567 7.55 18.32 -20.95
N VAL A 568 8.37 17.30 -21.17
CA VAL A 568 8.47 16.57 -22.44
C VAL A 568 8.35 15.08 -22.14
N ASN A 569 7.40 14.39 -22.77
CA ASN A 569 7.42 12.93 -22.82
C ASN A 569 7.77 12.46 -24.23
N ILE A 570 8.56 11.39 -24.33
CA ILE A 570 9.09 10.83 -25.58
C ILE A 570 8.87 9.32 -25.53
N VAL A 571 8.25 8.78 -26.57
CA VAL A 571 8.11 7.35 -26.83
C VAL A 571 8.90 7.01 -28.09
N HIS A 572 9.75 5.99 -28.02
CA HIS A 572 10.34 5.40 -29.23
C HIS A 572 9.52 4.15 -29.63
N ASN A 573 8.91 4.18 -30.81
CA ASN A 573 7.95 3.16 -31.24
C ASN A 573 8.60 1.86 -31.74
N ASP A 574 9.86 1.90 -32.17
CA ASP A 574 10.65 0.69 -32.37
C ASP A 574 11.14 0.17 -31.01
N PHE A 575 10.39 -0.79 -30.46
CA PHE A 575 10.71 -1.46 -29.21
C PHE A 575 11.83 -2.50 -29.34
N GLN A 576 12.30 -2.79 -30.56
CA GLN A 576 13.41 -3.72 -30.79
C GLN A 576 14.77 -3.05 -30.58
N ASP A 577 14.84 -1.73 -30.68
CA ASP A 577 16.03 -0.95 -30.41
C ASP A 577 15.98 -0.32 -29.01
N PRO A 578 16.63 -0.93 -27.99
CA PRO A 578 16.57 -0.45 -26.61
C PRO A 578 17.26 0.91 -26.40
N ASP A 579 18.03 1.37 -27.38
CA ASP A 579 18.93 2.48 -27.25
C ASP A 579 18.49 3.71 -28.04
N ALA A 580 17.57 3.53 -28.99
CA ALA A 580 17.20 4.56 -29.94
C ALA A 580 16.64 5.83 -29.28
N VAL A 581 15.86 5.71 -28.20
CA VAL A 581 15.33 6.88 -27.47
C VAL A 581 16.44 7.81 -26.93
N PHE A 582 17.64 7.27 -26.67
CA PHE A 582 18.76 8.04 -26.13
C PHE A 582 19.56 8.76 -27.22
N ARG A 583 19.57 8.26 -28.47
CA ARG A 583 20.31 8.87 -29.60
C ARG A 583 19.80 10.27 -29.97
N ILE A 584 18.55 10.56 -29.61
CA ILE A 584 17.94 11.89 -29.74
C ILE A 584 18.79 12.97 -29.05
N PHE A 585 19.49 12.59 -27.98
CA PHE A 585 20.26 13.50 -27.14
C PHE A 585 21.76 13.56 -27.48
N GLU A 586 22.23 12.82 -28.50
CA GLU A 586 23.67 12.75 -28.84
C GLU A 586 24.25 13.98 -29.54
#